data_AF-A0A7S2PZS3-F1
#
_entry.id   AF-A0A7S2PZS3-F1
#
_cell.length_a   1.000
_cell.length_b   1.000
_cell.length_c   1.000
_cell.angle_alpha   90.00
_cell.angle_beta   90.00
_cell.angle_gamma   90.00
#
_symmetry.space_group_name_H-M   'P 1'
#
loop_
_entity.id
_entity.type
_entity.pdbx_description
1 polymer ?
#
loop_
_entity_poly.entity_id
_entity_poly.type
_entity_poly.pdbx_seq_one_letter_code
_entity_poly.pdbx_strand_id
1 'polypeptide(L)'
;MTFTYQFTLSSTASSPDTSRFSLPCKFDQLASAYPEFHRELDGLKKRRRKEHDNNRSSTHTLSSQVNHSFNAALTRALLHNHFGLHMPSLPEGRLCPPVPNRCNYVAWLKQLVLSNTADLYRFCNAGDASHDLQYRGIDIGTGVSAIYPLLLTTSLFAKCSKLSCNDTQSTKWKFLATDIDPVAIESASKNVHANQLQDEISVALVEQSPSSSTGNVARGPLYAAMEVAKKESMFNQVEDADAKQNDELGVGNYPKFDFVLTNPPFYATVEEVITPRAGDKRSRTDISINEGVYTSANVESE
;
A
#
# COMPACT_ATOMS: atom_id res chain seq x y z
N MET A 1 -8.77 -9.62 -19.84
CA MET A 1 -7.45 -8.97 -19.79
C MET A 1 -6.67 -9.65 -18.68
N THR A 2 -5.47 -10.16 -18.93
CA THR A 2 -4.68 -10.86 -17.90
C THR A 2 -3.50 -9.98 -17.54
N PHE A 3 -3.44 -9.51 -16.29
CA PHE A 3 -2.25 -8.83 -15.79
C PHE A 3 -1.26 -9.92 -15.37
N THR A 4 -0.09 -9.92 -15.99
CA THR A 4 0.99 -10.84 -15.63
C THR A 4 2.17 -10.04 -15.14
N TYR A 5 2.66 -10.38 -13.96
CA TYR A 5 3.96 -9.98 -13.48
C TYR A 5 4.87 -11.23 -13.46
N GLN A 6 5.90 -11.25 -14.30
CA GLN A 6 6.94 -12.27 -14.23
C GLN A 6 8.01 -11.79 -13.24
N PHE A 7 8.47 -12.69 -12.38
CA PHE A 7 9.68 -12.46 -11.61
C PHE A 7 10.66 -13.58 -11.84
N THR A 8 11.95 -13.23 -11.73
CA THR A 8 13.08 -14.14 -11.82
C THR A 8 13.85 -13.98 -10.52
N LEU A 9 13.83 -14.98 -9.65
CA LEU A 9 14.75 -15.00 -8.52
C LEU A 9 16.11 -15.42 -9.05
N SER A 10 17.09 -14.52 -8.99
CA SER A 10 18.51 -14.87 -9.13
C SER A 10 18.81 -16.00 -8.14
N SER A 11 19.03 -17.19 -8.67
CA SER A 11 19.42 -18.37 -7.94
C SER A 11 20.82 -18.72 -8.42
N THR A 12 21.75 -18.91 -7.49
CA THR A 12 23.06 -19.50 -7.78
C THR A 12 22.96 -20.99 -8.17
N ALA A 13 21.79 -21.61 -8.05
CA ALA A 13 21.50 -22.91 -8.63
C ALA A 13 21.12 -22.78 -10.11
N SER A 14 21.50 -23.79 -10.90
CA SER A 14 21.48 -23.88 -12.38
C SER A 14 20.11 -23.71 -13.08
N SER A 15 19.07 -23.24 -12.38
CA SER A 15 17.78 -22.86 -12.95
C SER A 15 17.17 -21.68 -12.15
N PRO A 16 16.83 -20.54 -12.78
CA PRO A 16 16.13 -19.46 -12.12
C PRO A 16 14.69 -19.87 -11.78
N ASP A 17 14.34 -19.83 -10.50
CA ASP A 17 12.97 -20.04 -10.03
C ASP A 17 12.13 -18.81 -10.41
N THR A 18 11.23 -19.00 -11.38
CA THR A 18 10.39 -17.95 -11.98
C THR A 18 8.94 -18.15 -11.59
N SER A 19 8.56 -17.80 -10.35
CA SER A 19 7.16 -17.95 -9.92
C SER A 19 6.28 -16.82 -10.49
N ARG A 20 5.79 -16.97 -11.72
CA ARG A 20 4.91 -15.98 -12.36
C ARG A 20 3.63 -15.68 -11.53
N PHE A 21 3.47 -14.44 -11.04
CA PHE A 21 2.20 -13.97 -10.48
C PHE A 21 1.31 -13.45 -11.61
N SER A 22 0.09 -13.98 -11.72
CA SER A 22 -0.89 -13.49 -12.68
C SER A 22 -2.21 -13.22 -12.00
N LEU A 23 -2.78 -12.04 -12.29
CA LEU A 23 -4.12 -11.65 -11.90
C LEU A 23 -5.01 -11.67 -13.16
N PRO A 24 -5.55 -12.83 -13.56
CA PRO A 24 -6.43 -12.92 -14.71
C PRO A 24 -7.75 -12.20 -14.40
N CYS A 25 -8.06 -11.17 -15.18
CA CYS A 25 -9.30 -10.43 -15.06
C CYS A 25 -10.26 -10.88 -16.17
N LYS A 26 -11.04 -11.93 -15.86
CA LYS A 26 -12.09 -12.48 -16.71
C LYS A 26 -13.44 -11.95 -16.23
N PHE A 27 -13.87 -10.81 -16.77
CA PHE A 27 -15.08 -10.11 -16.34
C PHE A 27 -16.33 -11.00 -16.34
N ASP A 28 -16.51 -11.88 -17.33
CA ASP A 28 -17.69 -12.74 -17.38
C ASP A 28 -17.72 -13.78 -16.24
N GLN A 29 -16.55 -14.31 -15.87
CA GLN A 29 -16.44 -15.23 -14.73
C GLN A 29 -16.67 -14.51 -13.40
N LEU A 30 -16.06 -13.32 -13.23
CA LEU A 30 -16.30 -12.48 -12.06
C LEU A 30 -17.77 -12.06 -11.97
N ALA A 31 -18.39 -11.63 -13.06
CA ALA A 31 -19.80 -11.24 -13.07
C ALA A 31 -20.75 -12.42 -12.80
N SER A 32 -20.33 -13.66 -13.08
CA SER A 32 -21.11 -14.85 -12.72
C SER A 32 -21.04 -15.15 -11.22
N ALA A 33 -19.91 -14.87 -10.58
CA ALA A 33 -19.69 -15.15 -9.16
C ALA A 33 -20.07 -13.99 -8.22
N TYR A 34 -20.08 -12.74 -8.71
CA TYR A 34 -20.27 -11.54 -7.89
C TYR A 34 -21.45 -10.68 -8.42
N PRO A 35 -22.66 -10.79 -7.82
CA PRO A 35 -23.86 -10.12 -8.31
C PRO A 35 -23.76 -8.59 -8.35
N GLU A 36 -23.04 -7.99 -7.39
CA GLU A 36 -22.78 -6.55 -7.39
C GLU A 36 -22.00 -6.13 -8.63
N PHE A 37 -20.89 -6.83 -8.94
CA PHE A 37 -20.09 -6.55 -10.11
C PHE A 37 -20.83 -6.82 -11.42
N HIS A 38 -21.68 -7.86 -11.46
CA HIS A 38 -22.55 -8.14 -12.60
C HIS A 38 -23.41 -6.92 -12.96
N ARG A 39 -24.10 -6.36 -11.97
CA ARG A 39 -24.99 -5.22 -12.16
C ARG A 39 -24.24 -3.99 -12.67
N GLU A 40 -23.06 -3.71 -12.12
CA GLU A 40 -22.24 -2.56 -12.56
C GLU A 40 -21.67 -2.77 -13.96
N LEU A 41 -21.27 -4.00 -14.32
CA LEU A 41 -20.80 -4.35 -15.65
C LEU A 41 -21.90 -4.19 -16.70
N ASP A 42 -23.12 -4.60 -16.38
CA ASP A 42 -24.29 -4.39 -17.26
C ASP A 42 -24.64 -2.91 -17.39
N GLY A 43 -24.55 -2.15 -16.30
CA GLY A 43 -24.70 -0.69 -16.32
C GLY A 43 -23.69 -0.03 -17.28
N LEU A 44 -22.43 -0.45 -17.22
CA LEU A 44 -21.38 0.03 -18.13
C LEU A 44 -21.69 -0.34 -19.59
N LYS A 45 -22.08 -1.58 -19.88
CA LYS A 45 -22.47 -2.03 -21.23
C LYS A 45 -23.64 -1.21 -21.78
N LYS A 46 -24.65 -0.90 -20.96
CA LYS A 46 -25.80 -0.07 -21.35
C LYS A 46 -25.40 1.37 -21.67
N ARG A 47 -24.56 2.00 -20.84
CA ARG A 47 -24.03 3.35 -21.09
C ARG A 47 -23.30 3.41 -22.44
N ARG A 48 -22.48 2.40 -22.73
CA ARG A 48 -21.75 2.28 -24.01
C ARG A 48 -22.66 2.17 -25.23
N ARG A 49 -23.72 1.38 -25.15
CA ARG A 49 -24.69 1.23 -26.26
C ARG A 49 -25.43 2.54 -26.53
N LYS A 50 -25.93 3.19 -25.47
CA LYS A 50 -26.66 4.46 -25.58
C LYS A 50 -25.83 5.58 -26.21
N GLU A 51 -24.52 5.59 -26.00
CA GLU A 51 -23.62 6.57 -26.62
C GLU A 51 -23.37 6.28 -28.10
N HIS A 52 -23.23 5.01 -28.48
CA HIS A 52 -23.10 4.61 -29.89
C HIS A 52 -24.34 4.99 -30.71
N ASP A 53 -25.53 4.82 -30.15
CA ASP A 53 -26.80 5.14 -30.82
C ASP A 53 -27.01 6.66 -31.00
N ASN A 54 -26.35 7.50 -30.19
CA ASN A 54 -26.49 8.96 -30.25
C ASN A 54 -25.54 9.64 -31.26
N ASN A 55 -24.81 8.88 -32.09
CA ASN A 55 -23.95 9.34 -33.19
C ASN A 55 -23.06 10.58 -32.87
N ARG A 56 -22.58 10.69 -31.64
CA ARG A 56 -21.58 11.70 -31.26
C ARG A 56 -20.21 11.13 -31.56
N SER A 57 -19.57 11.66 -32.60
CA SER A 57 -18.14 11.51 -32.88
C SER A 57 -17.32 12.27 -31.83
N SER A 58 -17.42 11.87 -30.57
CA SER A 58 -16.52 12.31 -29.51
C SER A 58 -15.77 11.10 -28.99
N THR A 59 -14.45 11.18 -29.08
CA THR A 59 -13.43 10.21 -28.64
C THR A 59 -13.46 10.05 -27.12
N HIS A 60 -14.53 9.48 -26.57
CA HIS A 60 -14.63 9.18 -25.15
C HIS A 60 -13.93 7.85 -24.85
N THR A 61 -12.90 7.94 -24.02
CA THR A 61 -12.13 6.81 -23.52
C THR A 61 -12.98 5.96 -22.56
N LEU A 62 -12.69 4.66 -22.46
CA LEU A 62 -13.33 3.76 -21.49
C LEU A 62 -13.32 4.33 -20.06
N SER A 63 -12.26 5.08 -19.69
CA SER A 63 -12.13 5.73 -18.39
C SER A 63 -13.24 6.74 -18.08
N SER A 64 -13.82 7.40 -19.10
CA SER A 64 -14.89 8.38 -18.91
C SER A 64 -16.26 7.78 -18.61
N GLN A 65 -16.46 6.49 -18.91
CA GLN A 65 -17.73 5.76 -18.73
C GLN A 65 -17.77 4.91 -17.46
N VAL A 66 -16.60 4.72 -16.84
CA VAL A 66 -16.43 4.00 -15.58
C VAL A 66 -16.67 4.94 -14.42
N ASN A 67 -17.58 4.55 -13.52
CA ASN A 67 -17.92 5.32 -12.32
C ASN A 67 -17.32 4.66 -11.06
N HIS A 68 -17.46 5.33 -9.92
CA HIS A 68 -17.01 4.82 -8.63
C HIS A 68 -17.61 3.44 -8.31
N SER A 69 -18.93 3.29 -8.49
CA SER A 69 -19.65 2.05 -8.17
C SER A 69 -19.09 0.85 -8.93
N PHE A 70 -18.78 1.01 -10.23
CA PHE A 70 -18.12 -0.02 -11.02
C PHE A 70 -16.72 -0.36 -10.47
N ASN A 71 -15.90 0.65 -10.17
CA ASN A 71 -14.56 0.43 -9.65
C ASN A 71 -14.58 -0.27 -8.28
N ALA A 72 -15.48 0.14 -7.39
CA ALA A 72 -15.67 -0.46 -6.08
C ALA A 72 -16.11 -1.93 -6.19
N ALA A 73 -17.10 -2.21 -7.05
CA ALA A 73 -17.59 -3.58 -7.28
C ALA A 73 -16.51 -4.47 -7.91
N LEU A 74 -15.76 -3.96 -8.90
CA LEU A 74 -14.64 -4.68 -9.51
C LEU A 74 -13.52 -4.95 -8.49
N THR A 75 -13.19 -3.97 -7.66
CA THR A 75 -12.14 -4.08 -6.65
C THR A 75 -12.51 -5.10 -5.58
N ARG A 76 -13.75 -5.06 -5.06
CA ARG A 76 -14.28 -6.10 -4.16
C ARG A 76 -14.20 -7.49 -4.78
N ALA A 77 -14.70 -7.63 -6.02
CA ALA A 77 -14.71 -8.91 -6.71
C ALA A 77 -13.28 -9.46 -6.90
N LEU A 78 -12.34 -8.63 -7.34
CA LEU A 78 -10.94 -9.04 -7.53
C LEU A 78 -10.26 -9.41 -6.20
N LEU A 79 -10.44 -8.59 -5.16
CA LEU A 79 -9.79 -8.83 -3.88
C LEU A 79 -10.31 -10.07 -3.17
N HIS A 80 -11.62 -10.27 -3.20
CA HIS A 80 -12.24 -11.48 -2.68
C HIS A 80 -11.83 -12.71 -3.50
N ASN A 81 -11.93 -12.65 -4.83
CA ASN A 81 -11.66 -13.79 -5.71
C ASN A 81 -10.21 -14.29 -5.65
N HIS A 82 -9.25 -13.38 -5.56
CA HIS A 82 -7.83 -13.74 -5.67
C HIS A 82 -7.12 -13.83 -4.32
N PHE A 83 -7.62 -13.13 -3.29
CA PHE A 83 -6.93 -13.03 -2.00
C PHE A 83 -7.82 -13.35 -0.80
N GLY A 84 -9.11 -13.61 -1.00
CA GLY A 84 -10.06 -13.82 0.10
C GLY A 84 -10.34 -12.56 0.92
N LEU A 85 -9.99 -11.37 0.40
CA LEU A 85 -10.14 -10.12 1.13
C LEU A 85 -11.54 -9.53 0.98
N HIS A 86 -12.21 -9.31 2.11
CA HIS A 86 -13.52 -8.66 2.20
C HIS A 86 -13.37 -7.14 2.35
N MET A 87 -14.03 -6.38 1.49
CA MET A 87 -13.90 -4.92 1.41
C MET A 87 -15.26 -4.21 1.56
N PRO A 88 -15.88 -4.25 2.76
CA PRO A 88 -17.21 -3.67 2.96
C PRO A 88 -17.24 -2.15 2.73
N SER A 89 -16.15 -1.44 3.04
CA SER A 89 -16.11 0.02 3.02
C SER A 89 -15.22 0.55 1.88
N LEU A 90 -15.86 1.06 0.83
CA LEU A 90 -15.22 1.78 -0.28
C LEU A 90 -16.10 2.99 -0.66
N PRO A 91 -16.10 4.05 0.16
CA PRO A 91 -17.05 5.16 0.04
C PRO A 91 -16.87 5.94 -1.26
N GLU A 92 -17.97 6.53 -1.75
CA GLU A 92 -17.96 7.41 -2.91
C GLU A 92 -17.05 8.64 -2.70
N GLY A 93 -16.58 9.22 -3.80
CA GLY A 93 -15.68 10.39 -3.76
C GLY A 93 -14.25 10.07 -3.31
N ARG A 94 -13.93 8.79 -3.08
CA ARG A 94 -12.60 8.33 -2.67
C ARG A 94 -12.00 7.40 -3.71
N LEU A 95 -10.68 7.36 -3.75
CA LEU A 95 -9.96 6.53 -4.72
C LEU A 95 -10.24 5.04 -4.44
N CYS A 96 -10.78 4.36 -5.45
CA CYS A 96 -10.80 2.91 -5.49
C CYS A 96 -9.51 2.41 -6.17
N PRO A 97 -8.60 1.72 -5.46
CA PRO A 97 -7.28 1.42 -6.00
C PRO A 97 -7.35 0.36 -7.12
N PRO A 98 -6.72 0.59 -8.29
CA PRO A 98 -6.60 -0.45 -9.31
C PRO A 98 -5.77 -1.63 -8.79
N VAL A 99 -6.44 -2.72 -8.42
CA VAL A 99 -5.83 -3.90 -7.76
C VAL A 99 -4.57 -4.42 -8.47
N PRO A 100 -4.52 -4.57 -9.81
CA PRO A 100 -3.31 -5.06 -10.48
C PRO A 100 -2.07 -4.19 -10.22
N ASN A 101 -2.24 -2.86 -10.26
CA ASN A 101 -1.13 -1.93 -10.02
C ASN A 101 -0.63 -2.01 -8.58
N ARG A 102 -1.56 -2.20 -7.62
CA ARG A 102 -1.19 -2.38 -6.20
C ARG A 102 -0.42 -3.68 -5.98
N CYS A 103 -0.84 -4.76 -6.65
CA CYS A 103 -0.15 -6.03 -6.60
C CYS A 103 1.27 -5.92 -7.18
N ASN A 104 1.48 -5.14 -8.25
CA ASN A 104 2.81 -4.92 -8.82
C ASN A 104 3.75 -4.22 -7.83
N TYR A 105 3.29 -3.16 -7.16
CA TYR A 105 4.12 -2.44 -6.18
C TYR A 105 4.49 -3.35 -5.01
N VAL A 106 3.50 -4.05 -4.48
CA VAL A 106 3.68 -5.02 -3.41
C VAL A 106 4.65 -6.13 -3.84
N ALA A 107 4.52 -6.70 -5.04
CA ALA A 107 5.45 -7.70 -5.58
C ALA A 107 6.88 -7.19 -5.75
N TRP A 108 7.05 -5.92 -6.11
CA TRP A 108 8.36 -5.27 -6.17
C TRP A 108 8.97 -5.08 -4.78
N LEU A 109 8.18 -4.59 -3.82
CA LEU A 109 8.62 -4.48 -2.42
C LEU A 109 9.08 -5.83 -1.88
N LYS A 110 8.35 -6.91 -2.18
CA LYS A 110 8.77 -8.28 -1.86
C LYS A 110 10.20 -8.54 -2.29
N GLN A 111 10.53 -8.22 -3.54
CA GLN A 111 11.86 -8.48 -4.07
C GLN A 111 12.92 -7.67 -3.36
N LEU A 112 12.65 -6.40 -3.04
CA LEU A 112 13.59 -5.59 -2.28
C LEU A 112 13.83 -6.17 -0.89
N VAL A 113 12.77 -6.46 -0.15
CA VAL A 113 12.86 -7.01 1.22
C VAL A 113 13.55 -8.39 1.21
N LEU A 114 13.23 -9.26 0.23
CA LEU A 114 13.80 -10.61 0.15
C LEU A 114 15.21 -10.66 -0.38
N SER A 115 15.53 -9.90 -1.43
CA SER A 115 16.87 -9.88 -2.03
C SER A 115 17.88 -9.22 -1.11
N ASN A 116 17.42 -8.33 -0.22
CA ASN A 116 18.22 -7.68 0.80
C ASN A 116 17.97 -8.25 2.19
N THR A 117 17.49 -9.49 2.31
CA THR A 117 17.28 -10.13 3.62
C THR A 117 18.52 -10.06 4.48
N ALA A 118 19.72 -10.35 3.94
CA ALA A 118 20.98 -10.24 4.67
C ALA A 118 21.28 -8.81 5.19
N ASP A 119 20.88 -7.78 4.44
CA ASP A 119 21.03 -6.38 4.85
C ASP A 119 19.95 -5.97 5.87
N LEU A 120 18.70 -6.42 5.69
CA LEU A 120 17.62 -6.25 6.68
C LEU A 120 17.97 -6.92 8.01
N TYR A 121 18.52 -8.14 7.98
CA TYR A 121 19.02 -8.85 9.15
C TYR A 121 20.12 -8.05 9.86
N ARG A 122 21.00 -7.37 9.10
CA ARG A 122 22.08 -6.53 9.63
C ARG A 122 21.58 -5.28 10.34
N PHE A 123 20.47 -4.70 9.90
CA PHE A 123 19.86 -3.52 10.53
C PHE A 123 18.96 -3.87 11.72
N CYS A 124 18.28 -5.02 11.69
CA CYS A 124 17.25 -5.34 12.67
C CYS A 124 17.74 -6.20 13.83
N ASN A 125 18.73 -7.09 13.63
CA ASN A 125 19.26 -7.98 14.66
C ASN A 125 20.76 -8.26 14.44
N ALA A 126 21.62 -7.44 15.05
CA ALA A 126 23.06 -7.76 15.16
C ALA A 126 23.36 -8.87 16.20
N GLY A 127 22.35 -9.58 16.72
CA GLY A 127 22.51 -10.41 17.93
C GLY A 127 21.87 -11.81 17.96
N ASP A 128 20.69 -12.04 17.36
CA ASP A 128 20.02 -13.34 17.61
C ASP A 128 19.18 -13.83 16.43
N ALA A 129 19.55 -14.99 15.90
CA ALA A 129 18.97 -15.63 14.72
C ALA A 129 17.87 -16.64 15.06
N SER A 130 17.33 -16.60 16.29
CA SER A 130 16.45 -17.64 16.85
C SER A 130 14.96 -17.29 16.95
N HIS A 131 14.53 -16.08 16.58
CA HIS A 131 13.13 -15.64 16.72
C HIS A 131 12.31 -15.72 15.42
N ASP A 132 11.01 -16.05 15.57
CA ASP A 132 9.99 -15.94 14.51
C ASP A 132 10.14 -14.63 13.73
N LEU A 133 10.32 -14.71 12.42
CA LEU A 133 10.48 -13.54 11.55
C LEU A 133 9.20 -12.69 11.57
N GLN A 134 9.30 -11.52 12.21
CA GLN A 134 8.25 -10.50 12.23
C GLN A 134 8.70 -9.29 11.43
N TYR A 135 8.02 -9.01 10.32
CA TYR A 135 8.25 -7.81 9.52
C TYR A 135 7.31 -6.68 9.96
N ARG A 136 7.84 -5.46 10.08
CA ARG A 136 7.15 -4.26 10.55
C ARG A 136 7.20 -3.17 9.49
N GLY A 137 6.05 -2.82 8.93
CA GLY A 137 5.92 -1.78 7.91
C GLY A 137 5.13 -0.58 8.39
N ILE A 138 5.39 0.59 7.81
CA ILE A 138 4.50 1.76 7.90
C ILE A 138 3.89 2.01 6.53
N ASP A 139 2.57 2.18 6.42
CA ASP A 139 1.88 2.65 5.23
C ASP A 139 1.41 4.09 5.43
N ILE A 140 2.08 5.06 4.80
CA ILE A 140 1.75 6.48 4.88
C ILE A 140 0.76 6.85 3.77
N GLY A 141 -0.44 7.28 4.16
CA GLY A 141 -1.53 7.57 3.24
C GLY A 141 -2.22 6.29 2.78
N THR A 142 -2.61 5.45 3.74
CA THR A 142 -3.18 4.13 3.50
C THR A 142 -4.54 4.17 2.76
N GLY A 143 -5.23 5.32 2.84
CA GLY A 143 -6.50 5.58 2.18
C GLY A 143 -7.64 4.69 2.69
N VAL A 144 -8.81 4.84 2.08
CA VAL A 144 -10.04 4.14 2.50
C VAL A 144 -9.96 2.61 2.44
N SER A 145 -9.00 2.07 1.69
CA SER A 145 -8.87 0.65 1.41
C SER A 145 -7.89 -0.09 2.31
N ALA A 146 -6.88 0.57 2.90
CA ALA A 146 -5.74 -0.12 3.53
C ALA A 146 -5.10 -1.20 2.63
N ILE A 147 -5.01 -0.93 1.32
CA ILE A 147 -4.79 -1.96 0.31
C ILE A 147 -3.41 -2.62 0.43
N TYR A 148 -2.37 -1.87 0.80
CA TYR A 148 -1.02 -2.44 0.90
C TYR A 148 -0.87 -3.34 2.14
N PRO A 149 -1.23 -2.90 3.36
CA PRO A 149 -1.26 -3.78 4.53
C PRO A 149 -2.08 -5.05 4.29
N LEU A 150 -3.28 -4.93 3.69
CA LEU A 150 -4.13 -6.08 3.42
C LEU A 150 -3.52 -7.04 2.39
N LEU A 151 -2.94 -6.56 1.30
CA LEU A 151 -2.31 -7.46 0.30
C LEU A 151 -1.09 -8.18 0.87
N LEU A 152 -0.28 -7.49 1.69
CA LEU A 152 0.95 -8.02 2.27
C LEU A 152 0.71 -9.11 3.34
N THR A 153 -0.47 -9.14 3.96
CA THR A 153 -0.88 -10.19 4.89
C THR A 153 -1.45 -11.43 4.20
N THR A 154 -1.67 -11.40 2.88
CA THR A 154 -2.25 -12.53 2.14
C THR A 154 -1.21 -13.59 1.74
N SER A 155 -1.71 -14.75 1.32
CA SER A 155 -0.90 -15.87 0.81
C SER A 155 0.00 -15.54 -0.40
N LEU A 156 -0.25 -14.41 -1.09
CA LEU A 156 0.65 -13.86 -2.11
C LEU A 156 2.08 -13.61 -1.55
N PHE A 157 2.16 -13.31 -0.25
CA PHE A 157 3.41 -13.04 0.48
C PHE A 157 3.83 -14.20 1.36
N ALA A 158 2.90 -14.85 2.04
CA ALA A 158 3.20 -15.92 3.00
C ALA A 158 3.85 -17.17 2.38
N LYS A 159 3.68 -17.43 1.07
CA LYS A 159 4.20 -18.64 0.39
C LYS A 159 5.67 -18.59 -0.04
N CYS A 160 6.50 -17.69 0.48
CA CYS A 160 7.93 -17.73 0.13
C CYS A 160 8.64 -18.84 0.93
N SER A 161 8.82 -20.01 0.31
CA SER A 161 9.60 -21.13 0.86
C SER A 161 11.05 -20.76 1.24
N LYS A 162 11.61 -19.69 0.68
CA LYS A 162 12.93 -19.15 1.05
C LYS A 162 12.97 -18.40 2.39
N LEU A 163 11.81 -18.03 2.94
CA LEU A 163 11.66 -17.44 4.28
C LEU A 163 11.30 -18.50 5.33
N SER A 164 10.98 -19.72 4.91
CA SER A 164 10.55 -20.82 5.76
C SER A 164 11.73 -21.76 5.97
N CYS A 165 12.49 -21.55 7.04
CA CYS A 165 13.19 -22.65 7.68
C CYS A 165 12.13 -23.49 8.42
N ASN A 166 11.68 -24.56 7.77
CA ASN A 166 10.64 -25.51 8.21
C ASN A 166 9.19 -25.07 7.94
N ASP A 167 8.43 -26.05 7.43
CA ASP A 167 7.05 -26.02 6.89
C ASP A 167 5.96 -25.56 7.88
N THR A 168 6.35 -25.04 9.05
CA THR A 168 5.47 -24.66 10.17
C THR A 168 5.60 -23.21 10.62
N GLN A 169 6.55 -22.43 10.09
CA GLN A 169 6.81 -21.08 10.58
C GLN A 169 6.09 -20.02 9.73
N SER A 170 4.97 -19.51 10.23
CA SER A 170 4.24 -18.40 9.61
C SER A 170 5.02 -17.10 9.81
N THR A 171 5.56 -16.51 8.75
CA THR A 171 6.05 -15.12 8.80
C THR A 171 4.89 -14.19 9.18
N LYS A 172 5.02 -13.46 10.29
CA LYS A 172 3.99 -12.52 10.76
C LYS A 172 4.34 -11.11 10.34
N TRP A 173 3.42 -10.42 9.69
CA TRP A 173 3.60 -9.01 9.33
C TRP A 173 2.81 -8.14 10.29
N LYS A 174 3.40 -7.01 10.69
CA LYS A 174 2.75 -5.95 11.45
C LYS A 174 2.83 -4.64 10.68
N PHE A 175 1.72 -3.92 10.59
CA PHE A 175 1.63 -2.68 9.82
C PHE A 175 1.04 -1.56 10.66
N LEU A 176 1.69 -0.39 10.60
CA LEU A 176 1.07 0.87 11.00
C LEU A 176 0.56 1.56 9.74
N ALA A 177 -0.76 1.65 9.59
CA ALA A 177 -1.43 2.23 8.44
C ALA A 177 -1.98 3.60 8.80
N THR A 178 -1.38 4.66 8.28
CA THR A 178 -1.72 6.04 8.67
C THR A 178 -2.40 6.81 7.54
N ASP A 179 -3.30 7.71 7.91
CA ASP A 179 -3.89 8.70 7.02
C ASP A 179 -4.24 9.95 7.81
N ILE A 180 -4.30 11.09 7.12
CA ILE A 180 -4.73 12.38 7.70
C ILE A 180 -6.25 12.54 7.67
N ASP A 181 -6.93 11.72 6.86
CA ASP A 181 -8.35 11.84 6.61
C ASP A 181 -9.16 10.87 7.50
N PRO A 182 -10.04 11.37 8.37
CA PRO A 182 -10.83 10.52 9.26
C PRO A 182 -11.75 9.56 8.51
N VAL A 183 -12.24 9.91 7.32
CA VAL A 183 -13.05 8.99 6.49
C VAL A 183 -12.22 7.82 5.97
N ALA A 184 -10.95 8.08 5.59
CA ALA A 184 -10.02 7.04 5.22
C ALA A 184 -9.76 6.09 6.39
N ILE A 185 -9.50 6.62 7.60
CA ILE A 185 -9.26 5.83 8.81
C ILE A 185 -10.47 4.97 9.19
N GLU A 186 -11.67 5.53 9.20
CA GLU A 186 -12.89 4.77 9.50
C GLU A 186 -13.10 3.63 8.49
N SER A 187 -12.94 3.92 7.20
CA SER A 187 -13.11 2.95 6.13
C SER A 187 -12.04 1.86 6.14
N ALA A 188 -10.77 2.24 6.30
CA ALA A 188 -9.64 1.33 6.43
C ALA A 188 -9.82 0.39 7.62
N SER A 189 -10.20 0.93 8.78
CA SER A 189 -10.49 0.14 9.98
C SER A 189 -11.58 -0.89 9.74
N LYS A 190 -12.71 -0.50 9.11
CA LYS A 190 -13.78 -1.45 8.75
C LYS A 190 -13.29 -2.57 7.84
N ASN A 191 -12.44 -2.26 6.86
CA ASN A 191 -11.88 -3.26 5.96
C ASN A 191 -10.91 -4.20 6.69
N VAL A 192 -10.03 -3.69 7.56
CA VAL A 192 -9.12 -4.52 8.38
C VAL A 192 -9.92 -5.47 9.29
N HIS A 193 -10.93 -4.96 10.00
CA HIS A 193 -11.77 -5.77 10.89
C HIS A 193 -12.56 -6.85 10.13
N ALA A 194 -13.05 -6.54 8.92
CA ALA A 194 -13.77 -7.52 8.09
C ALA A 194 -12.90 -8.72 7.67
N ASN A 195 -11.58 -8.59 7.77
CA ASN A 195 -10.60 -9.63 7.48
C ASN A 195 -9.94 -10.20 8.73
N GLN A 196 -10.35 -9.77 9.94
CA GLN A 196 -9.79 -10.22 11.23
C GLN A 196 -8.29 -9.97 11.37
N LEU A 197 -7.81 -8.83 10.85
CA LEU A 197 -6.39 -8.48 10.80
C LEU A 197 -6.01 -7.33 11.75
N GLN A 198 -6.82 -7.04 12.77
CA GLN A 198 -6.57 -5.94 13.70
C GLN A 198 -5.35 -6.17 14.61
N ASP A 199 -4.90 -7.41 14.77
CA ASP A 199 -3.69 -7.74 15.54
C ASP A 199 -2.40 -7.61 14.70
N GLU A 200 -2.56 -7.53 13.38
CA GLU A 200 -1.50 -7.36 12.38
C GLU A 200 -1.47 -5.94 11.79
N ILE A 201 -2.59 -5.22 11.76
CA ILE A 201 -2.70 -3.92 11.10
C ILE A 201 -3.33 -2.91 12.06
N SER A 202 -2.50 -2.02 12.63
CA SER A 202 -2.96 -0.85 13.37
C SER A 202 -3.26 0.29 12.39
N VAL A 203 -4.48 0.80 12.41
CA VAL A 203 -4.93 1.92 11.55
C VAL A 203 -5.04 3.18 12.41
N ALA A 204 -4.33 4.24 12.03
CA ALA A 204 -4.16 5.43 12.88
C ALA A 204 -4.32 6.76 12.12
N LEU A 205 -5.13 7.66 12.70
CA LEU A 205 -5.23 9.04 12.24
C LEU A 205 -3.97 9.82 12.64
N VAL A 206 -3.40 10.56 11.71
CA VAL A 206 -2.27 11.49 11.95
C VAL A 206 -2.67 12.92 11.61
N GLU A 207 -2.12 13.89 12.33
CA GLU A 207 -2.34 15.30 12.02
C GLU A 207 -1.40 15.73 10.88
N GLN A 208 -1.87 16.63 10.02
CA GLN A 208 -0.96 17.38 9.16
C GLN A 208 -0.14 18.31 10.06
N SER A 209 1.19 18.21 10.00
CA SER A 209 2.04 19.17 10.71
C SER A 209 1.63 20.59 10.30
N PRO A 210 1.30 21.46 11.26
CA PRO A 210 0.98 22.83 10.94
C PRO A 210 2.19 23.45 10.24
N SER A 211 1.98 24.10 9.11
CA SER A 211 2.96 24.98 8.46
C SER A 211 3.18 26.18 9.39
N SER A 212 3.98 26.01 10.45
CA SER A 212 4.23 27.08 11.40
C SER A 212 5.22 28.09 10.81
N SER A 213 4.77 29.34 10.73
CA SER A 213 5.51 30.57 10.41
C SER A 213 6.56 30.97 11.46
N THR A 214 6.97 30.06 12.34
CA THR A 214 7.91 30.31 13.44
C THR A 214 8.91 29.16 13.57
N GLY A 215 10.04 29.23 12.87
CA GLY A 215 11.34 28.59 13.19
C GLY A 215 11.43 27.06 13.39
N ASN A 216 10.32 26.34 13.56
CA ASN A 216 10.25 24.91 13.72
C ASN A 216 10.01 24.30 12.35
N VAL A 217 10.98 23.51 11.89
CA VAL A 217 10.91 22.73 10.65
C VAL A 217 9.59 21.95 10.64
N ALA A 218 8.76 22.17 9.62
CA ALA A 218 7.53 21.41 9.42
C ALA A 218 7.88 19.92 9.38
N ARG A 219 7.34 19.13 10.31
CA ARG A 219 7.70 17.72 10.43
C ARG A 219 6.90 16.88 9.42
N GLY A 220 7.59 16.06 8.65
CA GLY A 220 6.96 15.29 7.55
C GLY A 220 5.99 14.20 8.03
N PRO A 221 5.26 13.58 7.10
CA PRO A 221 4.24 12.55 7.41
C PRO A 221 4.83 11.30 8.08
N LEU A 222 6.09 10.97 7.81
CA LEU A 222 6.80 9.89 8.52
C LEU A 222 6.94 10.21 10.01
N TYR A 223 7.29 11.45 10.36
CA TYR A 223 7.40 11.85 11.76
C TYR A 223 6.06 11.70 12.49
N ALA A 224 4.96 12.14 11.87
CA ALA A 224 3.63 11.99 12.43
C ALA A 224 3.24 10.51 12.65
N ALA A 225 3.57 9.64 11.68
CA ALA A 225 3.37 8.20 11.83
C ALA A 225 4.18 7.61 12.99
N MET A 226 5.45 7.99 13.12
CA MET A 226 6.34 7.52 14.19
C MET A 226 5.87 7.99 15.58
N GLU A 227 5.31 9.19 15.71
CA GLU A 227 4.74 9.67 16.97
C GLU A 227 3.49 8.91 17.42
N VAL A 228 2.67 8.45 16.46
CA VAL A 228 1.56 7.55 16.79
C VAL A 228 2.09 6.15 17.13
N ALA A 229 3.08 5.64 16.39
CA ALA A 229 3.67 4.33 16.64
C ALA A 229 4.14 4.14 18.09
N LYS A 230 4.67 5.19 18.73
CA LYS A 230 5.09 5.18 20.14
C LYS A 230 3.98 4.84 21.14
N LYS A 231 2.72 5.12 20.78
CA LYS A 231 1.54 4.90 21.62
C LYS A 231 0.86 3.56 21.31
N GLU A 232 1.25 2.92 20.21
CA GLU A 232 0.66 1.68 19.72
C GLU A 232 1.31 0.47 20.38
N SER A 233 0.56 -0.19 21.26
CA SER A 233 1.02 -1.40 21.97
C SER A 233 1.54 -2.50 21.05
N MET A 234 1.03 -2.57 19.81
CA MET A 234 1.46 -3.50 18.76
C MET A 234 2.97 -3.43 18.48
N PHE A 235 3.58 -2.26 18.65
CA PHE A 235 4.97 -1.97 18.26
C PHE A 235 5.91 -1.69 19.43
N ASN A 236 5.41 -1.71 20.67
CA ASN A 236 6.26 -1.52 21.86
C ASN A 236 7.40 -2.54 21.86
N GLN A 237 8.62 -2.06 22.12
CA GLN A 237 9.78 -2.94 22.27
C GLN A 237 9.66 -3.70 23.60
N VAL A 238 10.07 -4.97 23.62
CA VAL A 238 10.46 -5.63 24.87
C VAL A 238 11.70 -4.87 25.35
N GLU A 239 11.70 -4.42 26.61
CA GLU A 239 12.74 -3.53 27.12
C GLU A 239 14.13 -4.16 26.97
N ASP A 240 14.93 -3.66 26.03
CA ASP A 240 16.36 -3.92 25.98
C ASP A 240 17.03 -2.87 26.89
N ALA A 241 17.41 -3.31 28.09
CA ALA A 241 17.96 -2.45 29.14
C ALA A 241 19.25 -1.71 28.71
N ASP A 242 19.97 -2.25 27.72
CA ASP A 242 21.26 -1.72 27.24
C ASP A 242 21.11 -0.56 26.23
N ALA A 243 19.96 -0.39 25.57
CA ALA A 243 19.77 0.64 24.54
C ALA A 243 19.58 2.06 25.08
N LYS A 244 19.27 2.21 26.38
CA LYS A 244 18.94 3.53 27.00
C LYS A 244 20.16 4.36 27.41
N GLN A 245 21.38 3.82 27.40
CA GLN A 245 22.54 4.52 27.98
C GLN A 245 23.22 5.56 27.06
N ASN A 246 22.94 5.61 25.75
CA ASN A 246 23.63 6.50 24.80
C ASN A 246 22.72 7.30 23.83
N ASP A 247 21.45 7.51 24.17
CA ASP A 247 20.48 8.12 23.25
C ASP A 247 20.28 9.63 23.46
N GLU A 248 21.28 10.44 23.08
CA GLU A 248 21.21 11.92 23.15
C GLU A 248 20.08 12.53 22.29
N LEU A 249 19.58 11.79 21.28
CA LEU A 249 18.55 12.24 20.33
C LEU A 249 17.13 11.71 20.66
N GLY A 250 16.97 10.85 21.66
CA GLY A 250 15.68 10.25 22.03
C GLY A 250 15.12 9.27 21.00
N VAL A 251 15.94 8.75 20.08
CA VAL A 251 15.58 7.83 18.99
C VAL A 251 15.21 6.45 19.52
N GLY A 252 15.84 6.01 20.62
CA GLY A 252 15.55 4.77 21.34
C GLY A 252 14.14 4.70 21.90
N ASN A 253 13.41 5.82 21.95
CA ASN A 253 12.00 5.84 22.34
C ASN A 253 11.04 5.42 21.23
N TYR A 254 11.49 5.24 19.98
CA TYR A 254 10.62 4.86 18.87
C TYR A 254 10.67 3.35 18.59
N PRO A 255 9.55 2.75 18.16
CA PRO A 255 9.57 1.41 17.62
C PRO A 255 10.45 1.29 16.37
N LYS A 256 11.09 0.14 16.21
CA LYS A 256 11.81 -0.21 14.97
C LYS A 256 10.84 -0.70 13.91
N PHE A 257 11.02 -0.22 12.68
CA PHE A 257 10.30 -0.64 11.47
C PHE A 257 11.31 -1.02 10.38
N ASP A 258 10.97 -2.02 9.57
CA ASP A 258 11.82 -2.55 8.50
C ASP A 258 11.73 -1.72 7.21
N PHE A 259 10.55 -1.16 6.94
CA PHE A 259 10.31 -0.38 5.73
C PHE A 259 9.14 0.59 5.90
N VAL A 260 9.12 1.59 5.02
CA VAL A 260 8.02 2.54 4.88
C VAL A 260 7.49 2.46 3.46
N LEU A 261 6.17 2.36 3.35
CA LEU A 261 5.39 2.42 2.13
C LEU A 261 4.73 3.79 2.07
N THR A 262 4.61 4.30 0.86
CA THR A 262 3.65 5.34 0.55
C THR A 262 3.05 4.98 -0.79
N ASN A 263 1.80 5.37 -1.04
CA ASN A 263 1.23 5.19 -2.36
C ASN A 263 2.08 5.98 -3.38
N PRO A 264 2.81 5.32 -4.30
CA PRO A 264 3.72 6.05 -5.13
C PRO A 264 2.90 6.96 -6.05
N PRO A 265 3.41 8.17 -6.32
CA PRO A 265 2.81 9.06 -7.29
C PRO A 265 2.91 8.43 -8.68
N PHE A 266 1.86 7.72 -9.10
CA PHE A 266 1.71 7.31 -10.50
C PHE A 266 1.21 8.51 -11.29
N TYR A 267 2.12 9.41 -11.63
CA TYR A 267 1.82 10.55 -12.48
C TYR A 267 2.44 10.35 -13.85
N ALA A 268 1.65 10.56 -14.89
CA ALA A 268 2.14 10.58 -16.25
C ALA A 268 2.91 11.87 -16.56
N THR A 269 2.61 12.96 -15.84
CA THR A 269 3.21 14.29 -16.06
C THR A 269 3.37 15.08 -14.75
N VAL A 270 4.23 16.10 -14.76
CA VAL A 270 4.42 17.04 -13.64
C VAL A 270 3.14 17.85 -13.36
N GLU A 271 2.34 18.13 -14.37
CA GLU A 271 1.05 18.82 -14.21
C GLU A 271 0.04 17.95 -13.43
N GLU A 272 0.07 16.63 -13.65
CA GLU A 272 -0.72 15.68 -12.87
C GLU A 272 -0.25 15.61 -11.41
N VAL A 273 1.02 15.89 -11.12
CA VAL A 273 1.54 15.96 -9.74
C VAL A 273 0.85 17.07 -8.94
N ILE A 274 0.64 18.24 -9.56
CA ILE A 274 0.23 19.46 -8.84
C ILE A 274 -1.29 19.69 -8.86
N THR A 275 -2.01 19.13 -9.84
CA THR A 275 -3.45 19.38 -9.99
C THR A 275 -4.25 18.50 -9.02
N PRO A 276 -5.13 19.03 -8.15
CA PRO A 276 -6.01 18.20 -7.32
C PRO A 276 -6.90 17.28 -8.17
N ARG A 277 -7.17 16.05 -7.72
CA ARG A 277 -8.09 15.17 -8.45
C ARG A 277 -9.50 15.75 -8.40
N ALA A 278 -10.26 15.62 -9.49
CA ALA A 278 -11.66 16.03 -9.51
C ALA A 278 -12.45 15.38 -8.36
N GLY A 279 -13.03 16.19 -7.48
CA GLY A 279 -13.75 15.74 -6.28
C GLY A 279 -12.88 15.56 -5.03
N ASP A 280 -11.55 15.58 -5.15
CA ASP A 280 -10.61 15.60 -4.02
C ASP A 280 -10.20 17.05 -3.75
N LYS A 281 -10.80 17.68 -2.74
CA LYS A 281 -10.50 19.07 -2.36
C LYS A 281 -9.17 19.21 -1.60
N ARG A 282 -8.44 18.13 -1.37
CA ARG A 282 -7.15 18.15 -0.67
C ARG A 282 -6.06 18.61 -1.64
N SER A 283 -5.21 19.52 -1.17
CA SER A 283 -3.94 19.83 -1.84
C SER A 283 -3.13 18.54 -1.96
N ARG A 284 -2.58 18.26 -3.15
CA ARG A 284 -1.59 17.18 -3.29
C ARG A 284 -0.34 17.55 -2.48
N THR A 285 0.38 16.55 -1.96
CA THR A 285 1.75 16.77 -1.47
C THR A 285 2.53 17.46 -2.58
N ASP A 286 3.15 18.60 -2.28
CA ASP A 286 3.95 19.29 -3.28
C ASP A 286 5.20 18.44 -3.52
N ILE A 287 5.26 17.79 -4.68
CA ILE A 287 6.44 16.98 -5.08
C ILE A 287 7.34 17.84 -5.98
N SER A 288 7.19 19.17 -5.96
CA SER A 288 8.16 20.08 -6.55
C SER A 288 9.52 19.93 -5.86
N ILE A 289 10.56 20.40 -6.54
CA ILE A 289 11.92 20.45 -6.01
C ILE A 289 12.02 21.18 -4.66
N ASN A 290 11.02 22.00 -4.31
CA ASN A 290 10.99 22.79 -3.09
C ASN A 290 10.61 21.98 -1.83
N GLU A 291 9.90 20.85 -1.97
CA GLU A 291 9.51 19.96 -0.86
C GLU A 291 10.22 18.59 -0.89
N GLY A 292 10.98 18.30 -1.94
CA GLY A 292 11.82 17.11 -2.02
C GLY A 292 12.91 17.12 -0.94
N VAL A 293 12.97 16.07 -0.11
CA VAL A 293 14.02 15.88 0.92
C VAL A 293 15.43 15.87 0.33
N TYR A 294 15.55 15.61 -0.97
CA TYR A 294 16.78 15.77 -1.74
C TYR A 294 16.79 17.16 -2.40
N THR A 295 17.11 18.18 -1.63
CA THR A 295 17.57 19.45 -2.20
C THR A 295 18.81 19.12 -3.01
N SER A 296 18.69 19.21 -4.34
CA SER A 296 19.75 19.12 -5.35
C SER A 296 21.14 18.85 -4.75
N ALA A 297 21.64 17.62 -4.88
CA ALA A 297 23.08 17.44 -4.96
C ALA A 297 23.53 18.42 -6.04
N ASN A 298 24.33 19.42 -5.66
CA ASN A 298 24.90 20.36 -6.59
C ASN A 298 25.58 19.54 -7.69
N VAL A 299 24.94 19.49 -8.86
CA VAL A 299 25.63 19.14 -10.07
C VAL A 299 26.48 20.37 -10.36
N GLU A 300 27.64 20.43 -9.70
CA GLU A 300 28.73 21.25 -10.20
C GLU A 300 29.02 20.71 -11.60
N SER A 301 28.63 21.51 -12.58
CA SER A 301 29.01 21.31 -13.96
C SER A 301 30.52 21.47 -14.08
N GLU A 302 31.23 20.35 -14.16
CA GLU A 302 32.50 20.26 -14.89
C GLU A 302 32.23 19.92 -16.36
#